data_AF-A0A6V7Y1T8-F1
#
_entry.id   AF-A0A6V7Y1T8-F1
#
_cell.length_a   1.000
_cell.length_b   1.000
_cell.length_c   1.000
_cell.angle_alpha   90.00
_cell.angle_beta   90.00
_cell.angle_gamma   90.00
#
_symmetry.space_group_name_H-M   'P 1'
#
loop_
_entity.id
_entity.type
_entity.pdbx_description
1 polymer ?
#
loop_
_entity_poly.entity_id
_entity_poly.type
_entity_poly.pdbx_seq_one_letter_code
_entity_poly.pdbx_strand_id
1 'polypeptide(L)'
;MSHNNEENGPSPNKRSRFHIRNLLPHLFNDIQSGAGTTNFKNYYRQIDYETQFNRKFKMMGTTGKFIIEKLPGNPEELLRKIIQDCMDQTVDESKNQSINPDRLGALISSQLLDNDIWIPIRKLEKDTIDNILTRFQLVSQSKIEKGSLHGHPFTIKIQTLGISSLPTNESIRGRAPQDIATDCFKLKEELFIRIANQNNLCLFYALEITKKYVIKELGDRRKFNKYMQYNHRQMKDVLDLIKAAKIPNDLPEYDAVVYVPIVVDFWNNQYKDKGYKFKVFVFGGVNEKPIFKYGNENFNVPLSIFHSNNHFDGLRNVGGMFGVNHKYCFTCEKKFRKSKEHDFRCKSLCRLCGRIGSERPCLATQQTISKNVMIVGKII
;
A
#
# COMPACT_ATOMS: atom_id res chain seq x y z
N MET A 1 96.83 26.41 7.23
CA MET A 1 95.67 26.34 8.14
C MET A 1 94.42 26.34 7.29
N SER A 2 93.40 25.53 7.39
CA SER A 2 93.12 24.18 7.91
C SER A 2 91.70 23.89 7.41
N HIS A 3 91.42 22.65 7.01
CA HIS A 3 90.10 22.01 6.78
C HIS A 3 89.28 22.43 5.54
N ASN A 4 89.08 21.54 4.54
CA ASN A 4 88.27 20.29 4.43
C ASN A 4 86.78 20.60 4.18
N ASN A 5 86.27 20.29 2.97
CA ASN A 5 85.43 19.10 2.61
C ASN A 5 83.99 19.26 3.14
N GLU A 6 82.89 19.11 2.39
CA GLU A 6 82.48 18.07 1.45
C GLU A 6 81.31 18.64 0.60
N GLU A 7 81.36 18.53 -0.72
CA GLU A 7 80.58 17.57 -1.53
C GLU A 7 79.04 17.68 -1.43
N ASN A 8 78.40 18.09 -2.52
CA ASN A 8 77.60 17.16 -3.34
C ASN A 8 77.19 17.79 -4.68
N GLY A 9 77.44 17.03 -5.74
CA GLY A 9 77.46 17.43 -7.15
C GLY A 9 76.11 17.64 -7.84
N PRO A 10 76.12 17.70 -9.19
CA PRO A 10 75.13 18.42 -9.98
C PRO A 10 73.88 17.57 -10.22
N SER A 11 72.70 18.12 -9.95
CA SER A 11 71.44 17.48 -10.40
C SER A 11 71.19 17.78 -11.90
N PRO A 12 70.91 16.75 -12.72
CA PRO A 12 71.07 16.80 -14.17
C PRO A 12 69.82 17.21 -14.95
N ASN A 13 70.07 17.73 -16.15
CA ASN A 13 69.26 17.62 -17.37
C ASN A 13 67.86 18.27 -17.40
N LYS A 14 67.85 19.53 -17.86
CA LYS A 14 66.80 20.06 -18.75
C LYS A 14 66.69 19.17 -20.00
N ARG A 15 65.62 18.39 -20.12
CA ARG A 15 65.15 17.84 -21.41
C ARG A 15 63.65 18.04 -21.59
N SER A 16 63.28 18.09 -22.87
CA SER A 16 62.13 18.74 -23.50
C SER A 16 60.75 18.45 -22.94
N ARG A 17 59.88 19.48 -23.01
CA ARG A 17 58.42 19.37 -22.90
C ARG A 17 57.91 18.40 -23.98
N PHE A 18 57.43 17.23 -23.57
CA PHE A 18 56.69 16.33 -24.45
C PHE A 18 55.23 16.79 -24.50
N HIS A 19 54.83 17.36 -25.64
CA HIS A 19 53.42 17.57 -25.97
C HIS A 19 52.80 16.22 -26.36
N ILE A 20 51.77 15.79 -25.62
CA ILE A 20 50.96 14.58 -25.91
C ILE A 20 50.36 14.59 -27.33
N ARG A 21 50.30 15.75 -27.99
CA ARG A 21 49.78 15.92 -29.36
C ARG A 21 50.62 15.28 -30.47
N ASN A 22 51.80 14.74 -30.19
CA ASN A 22 52.67 14.11 -31.20
C ASN A 22 52.73 12.57 -31.12
N LEU A 23 51.87 11.91 -30.33
CA LEU A 23 51.87 10.43 -30.23
C LEU A 23 50.79 9.69 -31.02
N LEU A 24 49.82 10.37 -31.68
CA LEU A 24 48.79 9.66 -32.46
C LEU A 24 48.25 10.47 -33.67
N PRO A 25 48.93 10.49 -34.83
CA PRO A 25 48.37 11.04 -36.07
C PRO A 25 47.38 10.10 -36.78
N HIS A 26 47.18 8.87 -36.26
CA HIS A 26 46.46 7.79 -36.98
C HIS A 26 45.22 7.24 -36.26
N LEU A 27 44.71 7.92 -35.22
CA LEU A 27 43.45 7.51 -34.55
C LEU A 27 42.29 8.49 -34.71
N PHE A 28 42.42 9.52 -35.56
CA PHE A 28 41.40 10.57 -35.73
C PHE A 28 40.92 10.83 -37.17
N ASN A 29 41.30 10.00 -38.13
CA ASN A 29 40.71 9.94 -39.48
C ASN A 29 40.32 8.48 -39.72
N ASP A 30 39.20 7.96 -39.21
CA ASP A 30 37.91 8.09 -39.87
C ASP A 30 36.79 8.38 -38.87
N ILE A 31 36.58 9.68 -38.64
CA ILE A 31 35.27 10.19 -38.24
C ILE A 31 34.35 9.99 -39.45
N GLN A 32 33.74 8.80 -39.57
CA GLN A 32 32.46 8.71 -40.26
C GLN A 32 31.43 9.40 -39.37
N SER A 33 31.29 10.70 -39.60
CA SER A 33 30.10 11.48 -39.30
C SER A 33 28.93 10.91 -40.10
N GLY A 34 28.44 9.75 -39.67
CA GLY A 34 27.13 9.26 -40.05
C GLY A 34 26.10 9.94 -39.18
N ALA A 35 25.44 10.97 -39.72
CA ALA A 35 24.15 11.44 -39.23
C ALA A 35 23.13 10.32 -39.42
N GLY A 36 23.19 9.30 -38.56
CA GLY A 36 22.17 8.30 -38.39
C GLY A 36 21.56 8.52 -37.03
N THR A 37 20.31 8.93 -36.97
CA THR A 37 19.44 8.62 -35.82
C THR A 37 19.52 7.12 -35.59
N THR A 38 20.45 6.68 -34.75
CA THR A 38 20.58 5.29 -34.34
C THR A 38 19.28 4.94 -33.64
N ASN A 39 18.47 4.13 -34.29
CA ASN A 39 17.23 3.62 -33.72
C ASN A 39 17.63 2.73 -32.54
N PHE A 40 17.66 3.31 -31.34
CA PHE A 40 18.18 2.67 -30.13
C PHE A 40 17.39 1.40 -29.75
N LYS A 41 16.18 1.24 -30.32
CA LYS A 41 15.35 0.03 -30.26
C LYS A 41 16.02 -1.21 -30.84
N ASN A 42 17.08 -1.06 -31.64
CA ASN A 42 17.85 -2.20 -32.14
C ASN A 42 18.77 -2.83 -31.08
N TYR A 43 18.99 -2.16 -29.95
CA TYR A 43 19.94 -2.60 -28.91
C TYR A 43 19.29 -3.26 -27.71
N TYR A 44 17.97 -3.42 -27.72
CA TYR A 44 17.30 -4.18 -26.67
C TYR A 44 16.05 -4.87 -27.22
N ARG A 45 15.63 -5.92 -26.54
CA ARG A 45 14.38 -6.61 -26.83
C ARG A 45 13.63 -6.91 -25.55
N GLN A 46 12.33 -6.71 -25.60
CA GLN A 46 11.43 -7.16 -24.55
C GLN A 46 11.29 -8.68 -24.61
N ILE A 47 11.39 -9.34 -23.47
CA ILE A 47 11.21 -10.79 -23.34
C ILE A 47 9.79 -11.11 -22.89
N ASP A 48 9.33 -10.41 -21.86
CA ASP A 48 8.17 -10.84 -21.07
C ASP A 48 7.62 -9.67 -20.25
N TYR A 49 6.31 -9.71 -20.02
CA TYR A 49 5.62 -8.91 -19.01
C TYR A 49 4.91 -9.82 -18.04
N GLU A 50 5.21 -9.64 -16.76
CA GLU A 50 4.61 -10.41 -15.70
C GLU A 50 3.91 -9.48 -14.72
N THR A 51 2.59 -9.62 -14.63
CA THR A 51 1.81 -8.89 -13.63
C THR A 51 1.41 -9.82 -12.51
N GLN A 52 1.76 -9.44 -11.29
CA GLN A 52 1.46 -10.21 -10.10
C GLN A 52 0.76 -9.36 -9.06
N PHE A 53 -0.23 -9.97 -8.41
CA PHE A 53 -0.83 -9.42 -7.22
C PHE A 53 -0.17 -9.96 -5.97
N ASN A 54 0.39 -9.05 -5.16
CA ASN A 54 0.94 -9.42 -3.87
C ASN A 54 -0.12 -9.26 -2.77
N ARG A 55 -0.73 -10.38 -2.36
CA ARG A 55 -1.75 -10.44 -1.30
C ARG A 55 -1.28 -9.86 0.03
N LYS A 56 -0.01 -10.07 0.40
CA LYS A 56 0.54 -9.66 1.70
C LYS A 56 0.64 -8.15 1.80
N PHE A 57 1.07 -7.51 0.73
CA PHE A 57 1.28 -6.06 0.69
C PHE A 57 0.20 -5.29 -0.07
N LYS A 58 -0.85 -6.00 -0.55
CA LYS A 58 -1.99 -5.45 -1.28
C LYS A 58 -1.59 -4.51 -2.40
N MET A 59 -0.65 -4.96 -3.22
CA MET A 59 -0.08 -4.18 -4.32
C MET A 59 -0.14 -5.01 -5.60
N MET A 60 -0.41 -4.34 -6.69
CA MET A 60 -0.18 -4.89 -8.02
C MET A 60 1.20 -4.46 -8.49
N GLY A 61 1.97 -5.42 -8.97
CA GLY A 61 3.25 -5.16 -9.60
C GLY A 61 3.24 -5.63 -11.04
N THR A 62 3.69 -4.79 -11.95
CA THR A 62 3.99 -5.18 -13.34
C THR A 62 5.51 -5.22 -13.49
N THR A 63 6.02 -6.34 -13.99
CA THR A 63 7.46 -6.54 -14.21
C THR A 63 7.73 -6.71 -15.69
N GLY A 64 8.41 -5.73 -16.29
CA GLY A 64 8.95 -5.84 -17.64
C GLY A 64 10.34 -6.45 -17.62
N LYS A 65 10.58 -7.48 -18.43
CA LYS A 65 11.90 -8.11 -18.58
C LYS A 65 12.45 -7.78 -19.96
N PHE A 66 13.64 -7.19 -20.01
CA PHE A 66 14.30 -6.77 -21.25
C PHE A 66 15.72 -7.30 -21.30
N ILE A 67 16.17 -7.77 -22.47
CA ILE A 67 17.58 -8.02 -22.76
C ILE A 67 18.14 -6.81 -23.48
N ILE A 68 19.21 -6.25 -22.94
CA ILE A 68 20.01 -5.23 -23.60
C ILE A 68 21.18 -5.96 -24.26
N GLU A 69 21.30 -5.80 -25.57
CA GLU A 69 22.37 -6.37 -26.39
C GLU A 69 23.66 -5.54 -26.24
N LYS A 70 24.74 -6.00 -26.88
CA LYS A 70 26.04 -5.33 -26.83
C LYS A 70 25.94 -3.86 -27.29
N LEU A 71 26.47 -2.95 -26.46
CA LEU A 71 26.44 -1.51 -26.73
C LEU A 71 27.77 -1.03 -27.35
N PRO A 72 27.73 -0.11 -28.32
CA PRO A 72 28.93 0.44 -28.94
C PRO A 72 29.58 1.55 -28.10
N GLY A 73 30.92 1.55 -28.01
CA GLY A 73 31.71 2.70 -27.53
C GLY A 73 31.43 3.13 -26.08
N ASN A 74 31.33 4.45 -25.85
CA ASN A 74 30.90 5.10 -24.60
C ASN A 74 29.37 5.27 -24.62
N PRO A 75 28.58 4.30 -24.13
CA PRO A 75 27.18 4.20 -24.49
C PRO A 75 26.27 4.82 -23.43
N GLU A 76 26.75 5.76 -22.62
CA GLU A 76 26.02 6.24 -21.44
C GLU A 76 24.69 6.91 -21.82
N GLU A 77 24.71 7.81 -22.82
CA GLU A 77 23.49 8.44 -23.34
C GLU A 77 22.56 7.43 -24.01
N LEU A 78 23.13 6.43 -24.71
CA LEU A 78 22.36 5.37 -25.36
C LEU A 78 21.68 4.48 -24.32
N LEU A 79 22.39 4.09 -23.27
CA LEU A 79 21.89 3.30 -22.16
C LEU A 79 20.81 4.06 -21.39
N ARG A 80 20.99 5.36 -21.16
CA ARG A 80 19.96 6.23 -20.57
C ARG A 80 18.66 6.17 -21.37
N LYS A 81 18.76 6.31 -22.71
CA LYS A 81 17.59 6.24 -23.61
C LYS A 81 16.93 4.86 -23.59
N ILE A 82 17.71 3.78 -23.59
CA ILE A 82 17.20 2.41 -23.53
C ILE A 82 16.47 2.16 -22.20
N ILE A 83 17.07 2.53 -21.06
CA ILE A 83 16.45 2.33 -19.74
C ILE A 83 15.17 3.16 -19.62
N GLN A 84 15.18 4.41 -20.09
CA GLN A 84 13.98 5.25 -20.15
C GLN A 84 12.86 4.58 -20.94
N ASP A 85 13.14 4.07 -22.15
CA ASP A 85 12.13 3.41 -22.99
C ASP A 85 11.62 2.11 -22.35
N CYS A 86 12.50 1.30 -21.73
CA CYS A 86 12.07 0.14 -20.96
C CYS A 86 11.16 0.52 -19.77
N MET A 87 11.46 1.63 -19.09
CA MET A 87 10.62 2.16 -18.00
C MET A 87 9.28 2.61 -18.52
N ASP A 88 9.26 3.42 -19.58
CA ASP A 88 8.05 3.97 -20.19
C ASP A 88 7.14 2.84 -20.69
N GLN A 89 7.70 1.83 -21.35
CA GLN A 89 6.93 0.65 -21.79
C GLN A 89 6.37 -0.15 -20.62
N THR A 90 7.13 -0.33 -19.53
CA THR A 90 6.61 -1.04 -18.34
C THR A 90 5.53 -0.23 -17.64
N VAL A 91 5.65 1.10 -17.61
CA VAL A 91 4.65 2.00 -17.04
C VAL A 91 3.39 2.01 -17.89
N ASP A 92 3.51 2.07 -19.21
CA ASP A 92 2.37 2.06 -20.12
C ASP A 92 1.66 0.71 -20.14
N GLU A 93 2.40 -0.39 -20.06
CA GLU A 93 1.80 -1.72 -19.88
C GLU A 93 1.05 -1.82 -18.53
N SER A 94 1.62 -1.26 -17.46
CA SER A 94 0.94 -1.17 -16.16
C SER A 94 -0.38 -0.41 -16.29
N LYS A 95 -0.38 0.75 -16.96
CA LYS A 95 -1.58 1.55 -17.22
C LYS A 95 -2.61 0.82 -18.10
N ASN A 96 -2.16 0.10 -19.13
CA ASN A 96 -3.03 -0.72 -19.99
C ASN A 96 -3.77 -1.79 -19.18
N GLN A 97 -3.13 -2.31 -18.14
CA GLN A 97 -3.71 -3.24 -17.18
C GLN A 97 -4.49 -2.54 -16.06
N SER A 98 -4.82 -1.25 -16.22
CA SER A 98 -5.52 -0.41 -15.24
C SER A 98 -4.80 -0.27 -13.90
N ILE A 99 -3.47 -0.43 -13.90
CA ILE A 99 -2.60 -0.21 -12.75
C ILE A 99 -2.03 1.19 -12.87
N ASN A 100 -2.16 2.01 -11.82
CA ASN A 100 -1.55 3.33 -11.76
C ASN A 100 -0.24 3.22 -10.97
N PRO A 101 0.91 3.08 -11.64
CA PRO A 101 2.17 2.88 -10.94
C PRO A 101 2.64 4.17 -10.25
N ASP A 102 2.80 4.13 -8.93
CA ASP A 102 3.35 5.25 -8.14
C ASP A 102 4.81 5.00 -7.73
N ARG A 103 5.30 3.78 -7.92
CA ARG A 103 6.64 3.35 -7.51
C ARG A 103 7.30 2.47 -8.57
N LEU A 104 8.63 2.50 -8.59
CA LEU A 104 9.46 1.72 -9.50
C LEU A 104 10.72 1.23 -8.80
N GLY A 105 11.12 -0.01 -9.11
CA GLY A 105 12.44 -0.56 -8.82
C GLY A 105 12.99 -1.27 -10.06
N ALA A 106 14.26 -1.64 -10.00
CA ALA A 106 14.89 -2.35 -11.10
C ALA A 106 15.90 -3.39 -10.58
N LEU A 107 16.09 -4.44 -11.37
CA LEU A 107 17.09 -5.48 -11.14
C LEU A 107 17.87 -5.66 -12.42
N ILE A 108 19.20 -5.54 -12.36
CA ILE A 108 20.08 -5.72 -13.51
C ILE A 108 20.94 -6.96 -13.28
N SER A 109 20.85 -7.91 -14.21
CA SER A 109 21.52 -9.22 -14.15
C SER A 109 22.44 -9.39 -15.35
N SER A 110 23.65 -9.89 -15.13
CA SER A 110 24.61 -10.22 -16.20
C SER A 110 25.47 -11.40 -15.76
N GLN A 111 25.95 -12.19 -16.73
CA GLN A 111 26.90 -13.29 -16.46
C GLN A 111 28.22 -12.79 -15.88
N LEU A 112 28.55 -11.51 -16.06
CA LEU A 112 29.75 -10.88 -15.51
C LEU A 112 29.58 -10.44 -14.05
N LEU A 113 28.36 -10.47 -13.52
CA LEU A 113 28.03 -10.05 -12.17
C LEU A 113 27.92 -11.26 -11.25
N ASP A 114 28.63 -11.21 -10.12
CA ASP A 114 28.50 -12.24 -9.07
C ASP A 114 27.15 -12.12 -8.33
N ASN A 115 26.62 -10.90 -8.26
CA ASN A 115 25.32 -10.58 -7.68
C ASN A 115 24.61 -9.56 -8.57
N ASP A 116 23.29 -9.70 -8.70
CA ASP A 116 22.45 -8.75 -9.41
C ASP A 116 22.55 -7.33 -8.82
N ILE A 117 22.53 -6.31 -9.68
CA ILE A 117 22.43 -4.92 -9.25
C ILE A 117 20.97 -4.65 -8.90
N TRP A 118 20.69 -4.64 -7.61
CA TRP A 118 19.36 -4.33 -7.09
C TRP A 118 19.21 -2.82 -6.89
N ILE A 119 18.23 -2.24 -7.57
CA ILE A 119 17.75 -0.87 -7.34
C ILE A 119 16.45 -0.96 -6.53
N PRO A 120 16.44 -0.43 -5.28
CA PRO A 120 15.28 -0.53 -4.41
C PRO A 120 14.08 0.20 -4.98
N ILE A 121 12.90 -0.30 -4.66
CA ILE A 121 11.64 0.29 -5.09
C ILE A 121 11.43 1.64 -4.41
N ARG A 122 11.29 2.71 -5.20
CA ARG A 122 11.11 4.10 -4.75
C ARG A 122 9.94 4.76 -5.47
N LYS A 123 9.54 5.95 -5.02
CA LYS A 123 8.55 6.75 -5.75
C LYS A 123 9.09 7.11 -7.13
N LEU A 124 8.21 7.14 -8.12
CA LEU A 124 8.58 7.56 -9.47
C LEU A 124 8.84 9.07 -9.47
N GLU A 125 10.12 9.46 -9.46
CA GLU A 125 10.58 10.85 -9.47
C GLU A 125 11.46 11.12 -10.70
N LYS A 126 11.73 12.39 -11.02
CA LYS A 126 12.47 12.77 -12.24
C LYS A 126 13.91 12.23 -12.29
N ASP A 127 14.49 11.92 -11.13
CA ASP A 127 15.86 11.43 -10.94
C ASP A 127 15.95 9.89 -10.92
N THR A 128 14.84 9.16 -11.11
CA THR A 128 14.80 7.69 -11.01
C THR A 128 15.82 7.02 -11.95
N ILE A 129 16.00 7.56 -13.15
CA ILE A 129 16.93 7.03 -14.15
C ILE A 129 18.37 7.28 -13.76
N ASP A 130 18.67 8.48 -13.26
CA ASP A 130 20.01 8.84 -12.82
C ASP A 130 20.46 7.96 -11.66
N ASN A 131 19.53 7.61 -10.75
CA ASN A 131 19.77 6.66 -9.68
C ASN A 131 20.11 5.25 -10.21
N ILE A 132 19.40 4.77 -11.24
CA ILE A 132 19.66 3.47 -11.88
C ILE A 132 21.03 3.48 -12.57
N LEU A 133 21.32 4.51 -13.38
CA LEU A 133 22.57 4.64 -14.12
C LEU A 133 23.78 4.79 -13.20
N THR A 134 23.68 5.65 -12.19
CA THR A 134 24.74 5.84 -11.19
C THR A 134 25.08 4.51 -10.54
N ARG A 135 24.07 3.71 -10.18
CA ARG A 135 24.33 2.43 -9.53
C ARG A 135 24.92 1.39 -10.48
N PHE A 136 24.46 1.38 -11.73
CA PHE A 136 25.04 0.55 -12.78
C PHE A 136 26.53 0.88 -13.00
N GLN A 137 26.87 2.16 -13.13
CA GLN A 137 28.24 2.63 -13.36
C GLN A 137 29.18 2.27 -12.22
N LEU A 138 28.75 2.50 -10.97
CA LEU A 138 29.54 2.15 -9.78
C LEU A 138 29.92 0.66 -9.76
N VAL A 139 28.97 -0.21 -10.10
CA VAL A 139 29.23 -1.65 -10.14
C VAL A 139 30.08 -2.01 -11.36
N SER A 140 29.80 -1.42 -12.53
CA SER A 140 30.59 -1.64 -13.74
C SER A 140 32.07 -1.28 -13.56
N GLN A 141 32.35 -0.14 -12.91
CA GLN A 141 33.73 0.30 -12.63
C GLN A 141 34.43 -0.62 -11.62
N SER A 142 33.71 -1.19 -10.66
CA SER A 142 34.29 -2.13 -9.69
C SER A 142 34.67 -3.50 -10.28
N LYS A 143 34.26 -3.79 -11.54
CA LYS A 143 34.40 -5.10 -12.18
C LYS A 143 35.23 -5.06 -13.47
N ILE A 144 36.07 -4.04 -13.64
CA ILE A 144 36.95 -3.86 -14.83
C ILE A 144 37.76 -5.13 -15.16
N GLU A 145 38.16 -5.91 -14.15
CA GLU A 145 38.92 -7.16 -14.32
C GLU A 145 38.16 -8.27 -15.06
N LYS A 146 36.82 -8.31 -14.99
CA LYS A 146 35.97 -9.31 -15.65
C LYS A 146 35.49 -8.88 -17.04
N GLY A 147 35.90 -7.69 -17.50
CA GLY A 147 35.47 -7.08 -18.76
C GLY A 147 34.34 -6.06 -18.58
N SER A 148 34.09 -5.28 -19.64
CA SER A 148 33.06 -4.23 -19.61
C SER A 148 31.65 -4.81 -19.73
N LEU A 149 30.75 -4.43 -18.80
CA LEU A 149 29.32 -4.77 -18.86
C LEU A 149 28.66 -4.24 -20.15
N HIS A 150 29.18 -3.17 -20.74
CA HIS A 150 28.67 -2.65 -22.01
C HIS A 150 28.97 -3.56 -23.20
N GLY A 151 30.03 -4.37 -23.09
CA GLY A 151 30.48 -5.27 -24.16
C GLY A 151 29.72 -6.60 -24.24
N HIS A 152 28.85 -6.88 -23.29
CA HIS A 152 28.13 -8.15 -23.15
C HIS A 152 26.64 -7.90 -22.94
N PRO A 153 25.77 -8.82 -23.39
CA PRO A 153 24.35 -8.70 -23.13
C PRO A 153 24.05 -8.82 -21.63
N PHE A 154 23.08 -8.05 -21.17
CA PHE A 154 22.60 -8.10 -19.79
C PHE A 154 21.07 -7.92 -19.76
N THR A 155 20.46 -8.42 -18.69
CA THR A 155 19.01 -8.33 -18.50
C THR A 155 18.69 -7.20 -17.53
N ILE A 156 17.68 -6.41 -17.87
CA ILE A 156 17.06 -5.47 -16.95
C ILE A 156 15.61 -5.91 -16.69
N LYS A 157 15.26 -6.04 -15.41
CA LYS A 157 13.88 -6.23 -14.97
C LYS A 157 13.42 -4.93 -14.32
N ILE A 158 12.39 -4.31 -14.86
CA ILE A 158 11.79 -3.11 -14.31
C ILE A 158 10.50 -3.53 -13.63
N GLN A 159 10.35 -3.18 -12.37
CA GLN A 159 9.16 -3.49 -11.59
C GLN A 159 8.46 -2.18 -11.23
N THR A 160 7.26 -2.00 -11.74
CA THR A 160 6.35 -0.94 -11.29
C THR A 160 5.43 -1.49 -10.22
N LEU A 161 5.04 -0.65 -9.25
CA LEU A 161 4.01 -0.97 -8.27
C LEU A 161 2.93 0.10 -8.29
N GLY A 162 1.68 -0.35 -8.28
CA GLY A 162 0.51 0.49 -8.01
C GLY A 162 -0.09 0.09 -6.67
N ILE A 163 0.03 0.96 -5.66
CA ILE A 163 -0.57 0.75 -4.34
C ILE A 163 -2.08 1.06 -4.35
N SER A 164 -2.54 1.91 -5.27
CA SER A 164 -3.92 2.40 -5.39
C SER A 164 -4.80 1.61 -6.37
N SER A 165 -4.19 0.78 -7.22
CA SER A 165 -4.86 0.02 -8.27
C SER A 165 -4.90 -1.46 -7.91
N LEU A 166 -5.85 -1.80 -7.03
CA LEU A 166 -6.29 -3.17 -6.85
C LEU A 166 -7.07 -3.61 -8.11
N PRO A 167 -6.97 -4.89 -8.52
CA PRO A 167 -7.83 -5.42 -9.58
C PRO A 167 -9.29 -5.12 -9.22
N THR A 168 -10.11 -4.72 -10.20
CA THR A 168 -11.55 -4.45 -10.01
C THR A 168 -12.29 -5.61 -9.33
N ASN A 169 -11.86 -6.85 -9.57
CA ASN A 169 -12.41 -8.06 -8.96
C ASN A 169 -12.01 -8.28 -7.49
N GLU A 170 -11.01 -7.56 -6.97
CA GLU A 170 -10.59 -7.57 -5.55
C GLU A 170 -10.84 -6.22 -4.86
N SER A 171 -11.34 -5.23 -5.59
CA SER A 171 -11.73 -3.92 -5.07
C SER A 171 -13.10 -3.99 -4.40
N ILE A 172 -13.22 -3.44 -3.19
CA ILE A 172 -14.50 -3.39 -2.47
C ILE A 172 -15.07 -1.99 -2.70
N ARG A 173 -15.67 -1.78 -3.87
CA ARG A 173 -16.19 -0.46 -4.30
C ARG A 173 -17.70 -0.38 -4.20
N GLY A 174 -18.16 0.81 -3.85
CA GLY A 174 -19.56 1.15 -3.70
C GLY A 174 -20.06 2.06 -4.82
N ARG A 175 -21.27 1.82 -5.30
CA ARG A 175 -22.05 2.61 -6.24
C ARG A 175 -23.45 2.88 -5.67
N ALA A 176 -24.21 3.75 -6.32
CA ALA A 176 -25.63 3.95 -6.03
C ALA A 176 -26.39 2.61 -6.11
N PRO A 177 -27.42 2.38 -5.29
CA PRO A 177 -28.27 1.20 -5.38
C PRO A 177 -28.77 1.01 -6.82
N GLN A 178 -28.61 -0.20 -7.35
CA GLN A 178 -29.23 -0.60 -8.62
C GLN A 178 -30.41 -1.51 -8.30
N ASP A 179 -31.53 -1.33 -9.02
CA ASP A 179 -32.69 -2.23 -9.01
C ASP A 179 -32.33 -3.56 -9.70
N ILE A 180 -31.43 -4.33 -9.09
CA ILE A 180 -31.11 -5.69 -9.50
C ILE A 180 -31.89 -6.61 -8.58
N ALA A 181 -32.71 -7.50 -9.17
CA ALA A 181 -33.40 -8.56 -8.45
C ALA A 181 -32.40 -9.32 -7.57
N THR A 182 -32.62 -9.26 -6.26
CA THR A 182 -31.74 -9.80 -5.22
C THR A 182 -31.78 -11.33 -5.20
N ASP A 183 -31.14 -12.00 -6.15
CA ASP A 183 -31.10 -13.47 -6.18
C ASP A 183 -29.98 -14.10 -5.33
N CYS A 184 -29.30 -13.33 -4.49
CA CYS A 184 -28.27 -13.87 -3.61
C CYS A 184 -28.45 -13.36 -2.18
N PHE A 185 -28.82 -14.30 -1.29
CA PHE A 185 -28.85 -14.20 0.18
C PHE A 185 -30.14 -13.65 0.81
N LYS A 186 -31.01 -14.57 1.28
CA LYS A 186 -32.16 -14.30 2.17
C LYS A 186 -31.72 -13.91 3.58
N LEU A 187 -30.92 -12.85 3.72
CA LEU A 187 -30.64 -12.25 5.03
C LEU A 187 -31.83 -11.40 5.45
N LYS A 188 -32.20 -11.46 6.74
CA LYS A 188 -33.33 -10.67 7.27
C LYS A 188 -33.02 -9.19 7.16
N GLU A 189 -33.92 -8.41 6.57
CA GLU A 189 -33.75 -6.95 6.38
C GLU A 189 -33.49 -6.21 7.68
N GLU A 190 -34.08 -6.67 8.79
CA GLU A 190 -33.92 -6.11 10.13
C GLU A 190 -32.48 -6.12 10.65
N LEU A 191 -31.59 -6.91 10.04
CA LEU A 191 -30.16 -6.95 10.39
C LEU A 191 -29.40 -5.74 9.86
N PHE A 192 -29.96 -5.04 8.88
CA PHE A 192 -29.28 -3.97 8.16
C PHE A 192 -29.70 -2.58 8.64
N ILE A 193 -28.78 -1.65 8.47
CA ILE A 193 -29.05 -0.22 8.36
C ILE A 193 -28.98 0.08 6.87
N ARG A 194 -30.14 0.01 6.21
CA ARG A 194 -30.22 0.19 4.77
C ARG A 194 -29.83 1.60 4.35
N ILE A 195 -28.95 1.71 3.37
CA ILE A 195 -28.51 2.96 2.80
C ILE A 195 -29.24 3.19 1.48
N ALA A 196 -30.05 4.24 1.42
CA ALA A 196 -30.84 4.61 0.25
C ALA A 196 -30.32 5.93 -0.35
N ASN A 197 -29.05 5.95 -0.77
CA ASN A 197 -28.42 7.13 -1.37
C ASN A 197 -28.48 7.04 -2.91
N GLN A 198 -28.63 8.17 -3.61
CA GLN A 198 -28.67 8.19 -5.08
C GLN A 198 -27.29 8.47 -5.73
N ASN A 199 -26.28 8.77 -4.92
CA ASN A 199 -24.93 9.08 -5.38
C ASN A 199 -23.97 7.91 -5.16
N ASN A 200 -22.69 8.10 -5.46
CA ASN A 200 -21.64 7.10 -5.29
C ASN A 200 -21.01 7.06 -3.89
N LEU A 201 -21.59 7.78 -2.92
CA LEU A 201 -21.02 7.92 -1.57
C LEU A 201 -21.49 6.84 -0.59
N CYS A 202 -22.04 5.72 -1.06
CA CYS A 202 -22.69 4.71 -0.19
C CYS A 202 -21.73 4.16 0.89
N LEU A 203 -20.43 4.06 0.60
CA LEU A 203 -19.41 3.72 1.60
C LEU A 203 -19.43 4.69 2.79
N PHE A 204 -19.42 5.99 2.52
CA PHE A 204 -19.40 7.02 3.57
C PHE A 204 -20.72 7.12 4.31
N TYR A 205 -21.85 6.93 3.63
CA TYR A 205 -23.15 6.78 4.28
C TYR A 205 -23.14 5.58 5.24
N ALA A 206 -22.71 4.41 4.78
CA ALA A 206 -22.65 3.21 5.61
C ALA A 206 -21.74 3.43 6.82
N LEU A 207 -20.58 4.05 6.63
CA LEU A 207 -19.65 4.41 7.70
C LEU A 207 -20.28 5.37 8.72
N GLU A 208 -20.71 6.55 8.29
CA GLU A 208 -21.16 7.63 9.19
C GLU A 208 -22.46 7.26 9.91
N ILE A 209 -23.43 6.65 9.21
CA ILE A 209 -24.69 6.23 9.81
C ILE A 209 -24.47 5.08 10.79
N THR A 210 -23.64 4.09 10.44
CA THR A 210 -23.33 2.98 11.36
C THR A 210 -22.59 3.49 12.59
N LYS A 211 -21.65 4.44 12.44
CA LYS A 211 -20.99 5.10 13.58
C LYS A 211 -22.03 5.71 14.53
N LYS A 212 -22.93 6.56 14.01
CA LYS A 212 -23.98 7.22 14.81
C LYS A 212 -24.88 6.21 15.52
N TYR A 213 -25.18 5.09 14.87
CA TYR A 213 -25.95 4.00 15.47
C TYR A 213 -25.19 3.34 16.64
N VAL A 214 -23.93 2.95 16.42
CA VAL A 214 -23.13 2.17 17.39
C VAL A 214 -22.78 3.01 18.62
N ILE A 215 -22.33 4.25 18.44
CA ILE A 215 -21.98 5.12 19.58
C ILE A 215 -23.19 5.84 20.18
N LYS A 216 -24.39 5.60 19.65
CA LYS A 216 -25.64 6.26 20.05
C LYS A 216 -25.53 7.79 20.03
N GLU A 217 -24.91 8.34 18.99
CA GLU A 217 -24.65 9.79 18.86
C GLU A 217 -25.96 10.60 18.89
N LEU A 218 -27.03 10.04 18.35
CA LEU A 218 -28.36 10.65 18.31
C LEU A 218 -29.20 10.35 19.57
N GLY A 219 -28.64 9.64 20.56
CA GLY A 219 -29.31 9.25 21.79
C GLY A 219 -30.10 7.96 21.66
N ASP A 220 -31.38 8.05 21.31
CA ASP A 220 -32.32 6.92 21.33
C ASP A 220 -32.69 6.40 19.92
N ARG A 221 -33.36 5.24 19.89
CA ARG A 221 -33.78 4.59 18.63
C ARG A 221 -34.78 5.42 17.85
N ARG A 222 -35.63 6.23 18.52
CA ARG A 222 -36.62 7.09 17.87
C ARG A 222 -35.94 8.21 17.10
N LYS A 223 -34.97 8.90 17.71
CA LYS A 223 -34.17 9.94 17.04
C LYS A 223 -33.34 9.37 15.90
N PHE A 224 -32.78 8.18 16.05
CA PHE A 224 -32.09 7.49 14.96
C PHE A 224 -33.02 7.18 13.79
N ASN A 225 -34.19 6.58 14.04
CA ASN A 225 -35.16 6.28 12.99
C ASN A 225 -35.65 7.56 12.29
N LYS A 226 -35.87 8.64 13.06
CA LYS A 226 -36.20 9.95 12.52
C LYS A 226 -35.08 10.45 11.60
N TYR A 227 -33.82 10.35 12.02
CA TYR A 227 -32.66 10.68 11.18
C TYR A 227 -32.59 9.86 9.88
N MET A 228 -32.94 8.57 9.92
CA MET A 228 -32.99 7.71 8.74
C MET A 228 -34.02 8.16 7.69
N GLN A 229 -35.00 9.00 8.06
CA GLN A 229 -35.99 9.55 7.14
C GLN A 229 -35.55 10.87 6.46
N TYR A 230 -34.47 11.51 6.92
CA TYR A 230 -34.02 12.81 6.40
C TYR A 230 -32.75 12.68 5.57
N ASN A 231 -32.90 12.34 4.29
CA ASN A 231 -31.79 12.17 3.34
C ASN A 231 -30.88 13.40 3.27
N HIS A 232 -31.45 14.61 3.28
CA HIS A 232 -30.66 15.85 3.26
C HIS A 232 -29.70 15.96 4.46
N ARG A 233 -30.15 15.56 5.67
CA ARG A 233 -29.32 15.60 6.87
C ARG A 233 -28.20 14.55 6.80
N GLN A 234 -28.52 13.36 6.32
CA GLN A 234 -27.52 12.30 6.11
C GLN A 234 -26.46 12.73 5.11
N MET A 235 -26.89 13.34 3.99
CA MET A 235 -26.00 13.86 2.97
C MET A 235 -25.08 14.94 3.53
N LYS A 236 -25.61 15.88 4.31
CA LYS A 236 -24.80 16.93 4.95
C LYS A 236 -23.73 16.31 5.85
N ASP A 237 -24.11 15.39 6.73
CA ASP A 237 -23.16 14.74 7.65
C ASP A 237 -22.06 13.97 6.88
N VAL A 238 -22.41 13.34 5.76
CA VAL A 238 -21.44 12.65 4.87
C VAL A 238 -20.51 13.63 4.17
N LEU A 239 -21.02 14.74 3.64
CA LEU A 239 -20.19 15.76 2.99
C LEU A 239 -19.25 16.45 3.98
N ASP A 240 -19.73 16.71 5.20
CA ASP A 240 -18.92 17.25 6.29
C ASP A 240 -17.80 16.27 6.68
N LEU A 241 -18.08 14.96 6.72
CA LEU A 241 -17.07 13.92 6.94
C LEU A 241 -16.01 13.91 5.84
N ILE A 242 -16.42 13.84 4.57
CA ILE A 242 -15.51 13.78 3.41
C ILE A 242 -14.60 15.01 3.39
N LYS A 243 -15.18 16.20 3.62
CA LYS A 243 -14.45 17.46 3.68
C LYS A 243 -13.45 17.48 4.85
N ALA A 244 -13.88 17.07 6.05
CA ALA A 244 -13.01 17.06 7.23
C ALA A 244 -11.86 16.05 7.10
N ALA A 245 -12.12 14.90 6.45
CA ALA A 245 -11.13 13.86 6.18
C ALA A 245 -10.25 14.16 4.94
N LYS A 246 -10.47 15.29 4.25
CA LYS A 246 -9.75 15.70 3.02
C LYS A 246 -9.84 14.66 1.90
N ILE A 247 -10.99 14.02 1.75
CA ILE A 247 -11.26 13.02 0.72
C ILE A 247 -11.80 13.73 -0.54
N PRO A 248 -11.30 13.42 -1.76
CA PRO A 248 -11.87 13.95 -3.00
C PRO A 248 -13.34 13.55 -3.15
N ASN A 249 -14.21 14.47 -3.56
CA ASN A 249 -15.66 14.26 -3.65
C ASN A 249 -16.17 14.05 -5.09
N ASP A 250 -15.27 14.00 -6.07
CA ASP A 250 -15.50 13.98 -7.51
C ASP A 250 -15.20 12.63 -8.16
N LEU A 251 -14.76 11.65 -7.36
CA LEU A 251 -14.42 10.32 -7.85
C LEU A 251 -15.68 9.53 -8.18
N PRO A 252 -15.66 8.69 -9.23
CA PRO A 252 -16.83 7.89 -9.62
C PRO A 252 -17.18 6.83 -8.56
N GLU A 253 -16.19 6.33 -7.81
CA GLU A 253 -16.35 5.26 -6.82
C GLU A 253 -15.31 5.39 -5.71
N TYR A 254 -15.63 4.79 -4.55
CA TYR A 254 -14.76 4.77 -3.39
C TYR A 254 -14.47 3.33 -2.94
N ASP A 255 -13.18 2.98 -2.92
CA ASP A 255 -12.69 1.67 -2.47
C ASP A 255 -12.55 1.64 -0.93
N ALA A 256 -13.19 0.66 -0.29
CA ALA A 256 -13.10 0.51 1.17
C ALA A 256 -11.65 0.31 1.65
N VAL A 257 -10.77 -0.33 0.87
CA VAL A 257 -9.37 -0.53 1.26
C VAL A 257 -8.61 0.80 1.37
N VAL A 258 -8.98 1.79 0.55
CA VAL A 258 -8.35 3.11 0.52
C VAL A 258 -8.99 4.06 1.53
N TYR A 259 -10.33 4.15 1.53
CA TYR A 259 -11.04 5.23 2.22
C TYR A 259 -11.46 4.88 3.65
N VAL A 260 -11.67 3.59 3.99
CA VAL A 260 -11.94 3.22 5.37
C VAL A 260 -10.77 3.58 6.30
N PRO A 261 -9.49 3.32 5.95
CA PRO A 261 -8.37 3.76 6.77
C PRO A 261 -8.38 5.25 7.09
N ILE A 262 -8.57 6.09 6.07
CA ILE A 262 -8.59 7.55 6.20
C ILE A 262 -9.69 7.98 7.19
N VAL A 263 -10.91 7.45 7.03
CA VAL A 263 -12.05 7.78 7.88
C VAL A 263 -11.85 7.27 9.31
N VAL A 264 -11.36 6.04 9.48
CA VAL A 264 -11.14 5.43 10.80
C VAL A 264 -10.04 6.16 11.58
N ASP A 265 -8.94 6.54 10.93
CA ASP A 265 -7.87 7.31 11.57
C ASP A 265 -8.34 8.72 11.93
N PHE A 266 -9.10 9.36 11.05
CA PHE A 266 -9.77 10.63 11.34
C PHE A 266 -10.64 10.53 12.60
N TRP A 267 -11.52 9.53 12.70
CA TRP A 267 -12.37 9.35 13.88
C TRP A 267 -11.60 8.98 15.14
N ASN A 268 -10.59 8.12 15.04
CA ASN A 268 -9.76 7.75 16.19
C ASN A 268 -9.02 8.97 16.77
N ASN A 269 -8.67 9.94 15.92
CA ASN A 269 -8.12 11.22 16.36
C ASN A 269 -9.23 12.13 16.94
N GLN A 270 -10.34 12.30 16.22
CA GLN A 270 -11.43 13.20 16.62
C GLN A 270 -12.08 12.81 17.95
N TYR A 271 -12.21 11.51 18.22
CA TYR A 271 -12.89 10.99 19.41
C TYR A 271 -11.92 10.42 20.46
N LYS A 272 -10.62 10.74 20.35
CA LYS A 272 -9.59 10.28 21.28
C LYS A 272 -9.92 10.60 22.74
N ASP A 273 -10.39 11.82 22.99
CA ASP A 273 -10.72 12.31 24.34
C ASP A 273 -11.98 11.65 24.92
N LYS A 274 -12.84 11.10 24.05
CA LYS A 274 -14.02 10.31 24.44
C LYS A 274 -13.68 8.83 24.67
N GLY A 275 -12.42 8.44 24.45
CA GLY A 275 -11.95 7.07 24.63
C GLY A 275 -12.43 6.08 23.57
N TYR A 276 -13.01 6.55 22.46
CA TYR A 276 -13.43 5.66 21.37
C TYR A 276 -12.24 5.24 20.52
N LYS A 277 -12.21 3.93 20.22
CA LYS A 277 -11.23 3.29 19.36
C LYS A 277 -12.00 2.47 18.33
N PHE A 278 -12.20 3.07 17.17
CA PHE A 278 -12.95 2.50 16.06
C PHE A 278 -12.14 1.44 15.34
N LYS A 279 -12.81 0.34 14.99
CA LYS A 279 -12.35 -0.65 14.02
C LYS A 279 -13.50 -1.03 13.12
N VAL A 280 -13.30 -0.87 11.82
CA VAL A 280 -14.31 -1.20 10.81
C VAL A 280 -14.08 -2.63 10.32
N PHE A 281 -15.17 -3.36 10.16
CA PHE A 281 -15.26 -4.71 9.63
C PHE A 281 -16.23 -4.70 8.45
N VAL A 282 -15.71 -5.00 7.27
CA VAL A 282 -16.48 -5.10 6.04
C VAL A 282 -16.74 -6.57 5.77
N PHE A 283 -18.02 -6.94 5.73
CA PHE A 283 -18.47 -8.28 5.40
C PHE A 283 -18.96 -8.31 3.95
N GLY A 284 -18.84 -9.47 3.29
CA GLY A 284 -19.39 -9.70 1.97
C GLY A 284 -19.73 -11.18 1.79
N GLY A 285 -20.89 -11.46 1.19
CA GLY A 285 -21.44 -12.83 1.09
C GLY A 285 -21.77 -13.43 2.46
N VAL A 286 -21.72 -14.77 2.58
CA VAL A 286 -22.01 -15.52 3.84
C VAL A 286 -20.72 -15.87 4.60
N ASN A 287 -19.64 -15.15 4.33
CA ASN A 287 -18.35 -15.42 4.96
C ASN A 287 -18.40 -15.12 6.45
N GLU A 288 -17.88 -16.04 7.27
CA GLU A 288 -17.78 -15.84 8.71
C GLU A 288 -16.77 -14.75 9.07
N LYS A 289 -15.73 -14.58 8.24
CA LYS A 289 -14.71 -13.56 8.41
C LYS A 289 -15.02 -12.32 7.57
N PRO A 290 -14.67 -11.12 8.07
CA PRO A 290 -14.73 -9.92 7.26
C PRO A 290 -13.82 -10.06 6.04
N ILE A 291 -14.28 -9.55 4.89
CA ILE A 291 -13.46 -9.46 3.66
C ILE A 291 -12.41 -8.35 3.78
N PHE A 292 -12.67 -7.34 4.62
CA PHE A 292 -11.71 -6.29 4.94
C PHE A 292 -11.94 -5.77 6.37
N LYS A 293 -10.86 -5.37 7.04
CA LYS A 293 -10.91 -4.75 8.36
C LYS A 293 -9.79 -3.75 8.53
N TYR A 294 -10.05 -2.67 9.26
CA TYR A 294 -9.05 -1.67 9.59
C TYR A 294 -9.35 -0.97 10.91
N GLY A 295 -8.32 -0.70 11.70
CA GLY A 295 -8.39 -0.03 13.00
C GLY A 295 -7.53 -0.73 14.05
N ASN A 296 -7.43 -0.11 15.24
CA ASN A 296 -6.54 -0.57 16.30
C ASN A 296 -6.90 -1.99 16.79
N GLU A 297 -5.92 -2.82 17.12
CA GLU A 297 -6.15 -4.13 17.73
C GLU A 297 -6.81 -4.04 19.12
N ASN A 298 -6.63 -2.93 19.84
CA ASN A 298 -7.28 -2.68 21.13
C ASN A 298 -8.58 -1.87 21.03
N PHE A 299 -9.30 -2.00 19.91
CA PHE A 299 -10.56 -1.31 19.65
C PHE A 299 -11.64 -1.56 20.70
N ASN A 300 -12.52 -0.58 20.89
CA ASN A 300 -13.74 -0.72 21.70
C ASN A 300 -15.03 -0.37 20.94
N VAL A 301 -14.93 0.15 19.71
CA VAL A 301 -16.07 0.45 18.86
C VAL A 301 -15.96 -0.35 17.55
N PRO A 302 -16.47 -1.59 17.48
CA PRO A 302 -16.57 -2.31 16.23
C PRO A 302 -17.69 -1.72 15.37
N LEU A 303 -17.35 -1.30 14.15
CA LEU A 303 -18.31 -0.86 13.14
C LEU A 303 -18.40 -1.94 12.06
N SER A 304 -19.60 -2.42 11.78
CA SER A 304 -19.83 -3.49 10.82
C SER A 304 -20.61 -2.95 9.63
N ILE A 305 -20.05 -3.10 8.44
CA ILE A 305 -20.73 -2.77 7.18
C ILE A 305 -20.74 -4.00 6.28
N PHE A 306 -21.71 -4.07 5.39
CA PHE A 306 -21.91 -5.17 4.46
C PHE A 306 -21.80 -4.67 3.04
N HIS A 307 -21.02 -5.38 2.22
CA HIS A 307 -20.85 -5.12 0.80
C HIS A 307 -21.57 -6.20 -0.01
N SER A 308 -22.50 -5.77 -0.85
CA SER A 308 -23.21 -6.63 -1.79
C SER A 308 -23.66 -5.84 -2.99
N ASN A 309 -23.60 -6.43 -4.19
CA ASN A 309 -24.04 -5.82 -5.44
C ASN A 309 -23.46 -4.41 -5.66
N ASN A 310 -22.16 -4.25 -5.39
CA ASN A 310 -21.46 -2.96 -5.44
C ASN A 310 -22.11 -1.88 -4.56
N HIS A 311 -22.74 -2.25 -3.44
CA HIS A 311 -23.35 -1.31 -2.52
C HIS A 311 -22.94 -1.60 -1.07
N PHE A 312 -22.93 -0.57 -0.22
CA PHE A 312 -22.59 -0.68 1.20
C PHE A 312 -23.79 -0.38 2.09
N ASP A 313 -24.14 -1.34 2.94
CA ASP A 313 -25.11 -1.17 4.02
C ASP A 313 -24.43 -1.23 5.38
N GLY A 314 -25.04 -0.63 6.40
CA GLY A 314 -24.63 -0.86 7.80
C GLY A 314 -25.17 -2.19 8.33
N LEU A 315 -24.46 -2.82 9.27
CA LEU A 315 -24.93 -4.00 9.99
C LEU A 315 -25.26 -3.66 11.45
N ARG A 316 -26.50 -3.93 11.86
CA ARG A 316 -26.94 -3.79 13.25
C ARG A 316 -26.47 -4.95 14.12
N ASN A 317 -26.45 -6.16 13.55
CA ASN A 317 -26.07 -7.38 14.26
C ASN A 317 -25.45 -8.41 13.31
N VAL A 318 -24.12 -8.52 13.35
CA VAL A 318 -23.35 -9.50 12.56
C VAL A 318 -23.71 -10.94 12.92
N GLY A 319 -23.98 -11.24 14.20
CA GLY A 319 -24.34 -12.59 14.62
C GLY A 319 -25.59 -13.11 13.92
N GLY A 320 -26.58 -12.23 13.71
CA GLY A 320 -27.82 -12.57 13.02
C GLY A 320 -27.65 -13.01 11.56
N MET A 321 -26.53 -12.66 10.92
CA MET A 321 -26.20 -13.14 9.56
C MET A 321 -26.02 -14.66 9.51
N PHE A 322 -25.66 -15.28 10.64
CA PHE A 322 -25.38 -16.71 10.73
C PHE A 322 -26.53 -17.53 11.33
N GLY A 323 -27.70 -16.91 11.51
CA GLY A 323 -28.92 -17.53 12.00
C GLY A 323 -29.36 -17.04 13.38
N VAL A 324 -30.57 -17.46 13.77
CA VAL A 324 -31.20 -17.07 15.03
C VAL A 324 -30.32 -17.52 16.21
N ASN A 325 -30.09 -16.63 17.17
CA ASN A 325 -29.27 -16.82 18.37
C ASN A 325 -27.75 -16.90 18.18
N HIS A 326 -27.22 -16.66 16.98
CA HIS A 326 -25.77 -16.48 16.83
C HIS A 326 -25.36 -15.08 17.26
N LYS A 327 -24.20 -15.02 17.91
CA LYS A 327 -23.44 -13.82 18.27
C LYS A 327 -22.12 -13.85 17.51
N TYR A 328 -21.47 -12.70 17.42
CA TYR A 328 -20.20 -12.58 16.72
C TYR A 328 -19.12 -11.99 17.64
N CYS A 329 -17.94 -12.60 17.66
CA CYS A 329 -16.80 -12.08 18.37
C CYS A 329 -15.86 -11.39 17.38
N PHE A 330 -15.78 -10.06 17.42
CA PHE A 330 -14.92 -9.27 16.53
C PHE A 330 -13.41 -9.50 16.74
N THR A 331 -13.00 -9.94 17.91
CA THR A 331 -11.59 -10.19 18.22
C THR A 331 -11.12 -11.56 17.73
N CYS A 332 -12.01 -12.56 17.79
CA CYS A 332 -11.72 -13.91 17.30
C CYS A 332 -12.20 -14.13 15.86
N GLU A 333 -13.00 -13.21 15.33
CA GLU A 333 -13.64 -13.26 14.01
C GLU A 333 -14.40 -14.56 13.78
N LYS A 334 -15.20 -14.92 14.80
CA LYS A 334 -15.97 -16.16 14.83
C LYS A 334 -17.36 -15.97 15.42
N LYS A 335 -18.31 -16.73 14.89
CA LYS A 335 -19.66 -16.83 15.45
C LYS A 335 -19.70 -17.81 16.63
N PHE A 336 -20.63 -17.60 17.55
CA PHE A 336 -20.89 -18.49 18.68
C PHE A 336 -22.36 -18.35 19.11
N ARG A 337 -22.95 -19.35 19.78
CA ARG A 337 -24.34 -19.25 20.26
C ARG A 337 -24.39 -18.88 21.74
N LYS A 338 -23.58 -19.54 22.56
CA LYS A 338 -23.46 -19.26 23.99
C LYS A 338 -22.03 -18.83 24.33
N SER A 339 -21.87 -17.92 25.29
CA SER A 339 -20.53 -17.45 25.66
C SER A 339 -19.63 -18.58 26.20
N LYS A 340 -20.22 -19.62 26.79
CA LYS A 340 -19.51 -20.83 27.26
C LYS A 340 -18.92 -21.67 26.13
N GLU A 341 -19.46 -21.57 24.91
CA GLU A 341 -18.96 -22.27 23.72
C GLU A 341 -17.79 -21.51 23.06
N HIS A 342 -17.53 -20.29 23.52
CA HIS A 342 -16.47 -19.46 22.97
C HIS A 342 -15.12 -19.77 23.61
N ASP A 343 -14.04 -19.54 22.86
CA ASP A 343 -12.68 -19.82 23.30
C ASP A 343 -12.36 -19.11 24.62
N PHE A 344 -11.95 -19.88 25.63
CA PHE A 344 -11.53 -19.37 26.94
C PHE A 344 -10.29 -18.47 26.85
N ARG A 345 -9.49 -18.61 25.77
CA ARG A 345 -8.33 -17.76 25.46
C ARG A 345 -8.73 -16.45 24.77
N CYS A 346 -10.01 -16.25 24.47
CA CYS A 346 -10.48 -15.04 23.81
C CYS A 346 -10.13 -13.78 24.61
N LYS A 347 -9.37 -12.88 23.98
CA LYS A 347 -9.06 -11.53 24.50
C LYS A 347 -10.27 -10.61 24.61
N SER A 348 -11.45 -11.04 24.15
CA SER A 348 -12.77 -10.43 24.39
C SER A 348 -13.75 -11.24 25.28
N LEU A 349 -13.38 -12.45 25.75
CA LEU A 349 -13.70 -13.15 27.03
C LEU A 349 -13.66 -12.45 28.43
N CYS A 350 -14.68 -11.75 28.94
CA CYS A 350 -14.60 -11.30 30.35
C CYS A 350 -14.57 -12.51 31.29
N ARG A 351 -13.45 -12.72 32.02
CA ARG A 351 -13.25 -13.94 32.83
C ARG A 351 -14.18 -14.04 34.04
N LEU A 352 -14.75 -12.92 34.48
CA LEU A 352 -15.62 -12.87 35.65
C LEU A 352 -17.08 -13.18 35.28
N CYS A 353 -17.63 -12.47 34.29
CA CYS A 353 -19.05 -12.61 33.92
C CYS A 353 -19.28 -13.46 32.65
N GLY A 354 -18.21 -13.95 32.01
CA GLY A 354 -18.28 -14.74 30.78
C GLY A 354 -18.87 -13.97 29.59
N ARG A 355 -19.01 -12.63 29.65
CA ARG A 355 -19.51 -11.84 28.52
C ARG A 355 -18.40 -11.57 27.52
N ILE A 356 -18.76 -11.58 26.23
CA ILE A 356 -17.85 -11.27 25.12
C ILE A 356 -18.19 -9.90 24.58
N GLY A 357 -17.23 -8.97 24.51
CA GLY A 357 -17.48 -7.61 24.01
C GLY A 357 -16.27 -6.69 24.08
N SER A 358 -16.43 -5.47 23.56
CA SER A 358 -15.42 -4.40 23.61
C SER A 358 -15.29 -3.72 24.97
N GLU A 359 -16.33 -3.77 25.80
CA GLU A 359 -16.37 -3.20 27.15
C GLU A 359 -15.79 -4.18 28.17
N ARG A 360 -14.46 -4.31 28.17
CA ARG A 360 -13.74 -5.20 29.11
C ARG A 360 -12.70 -4.46 29.93
N PRO A 361 -12.45 -4.90 31.17
CA PRO A 361 -13.30 -5.80 31.97
C PRO A 361 -14.63 -5.12 32.34
N CYS A 362 -15.66 -5.90 32.74
CA CYS A 362 -16.94 -5.32 33.16
C CYS A 362 -16.77 -4.40 34.39
N LEU A 363 -17.56 -3.34 34.48
CA LEU A 363 -17.51 -2.34 35.57
C LEU A 363 -17.75 -2.90 36.98
N ALA A 364 -18.27 -4.13 37.11
CA ALA A 364 -18.47 -4.84 38.38
C ALA A 364 -17.18 -5.08 39.19
N THR A 365 -16.05 -4.49 38.79
CA THR A 365 -14.73 -4.70 39.38
C THR A 365 -14.03 -3.45 39.90
N GLN A 366 -14.51 -2.22 39.64
CA GLN A 366 -13.86 -1.04 40.24
C GLN A 366 -14.21 -0.86 41.73
N GLN A 367 -15.33 -1.43 42.20
CA GLN A 367 -15.75 -1.35 43.61
C GLN A 367 -15.30 -2.55 44.48
N THR A 368 -14.96 -3.69 43.87
CA THR A 368 -14.62 -4.93 44.60
C THR A 368 -13.12 -5.13 44.75
N ILE A 369 -12.31 -4.66 43.79
CA ILE A 369 -10.84 -4.72 43.90
C ILE A 369 -10.34 -3.69 44.91
N SER A 370 -10.97 -2.51 45.01
CA SER A 370 -10.64 -1.49 46.02
C SER A 370 -10.97 -1.92 47.45
N LYS A 371 -11.96 -2.81 47.66
CA LYS A 371 -12.29 -3.37 48.98
C LYS A 371 -11.37 -4.50 49.42
N ASN A 372 -10.88 -5.33 48.48
CA ASN A 372 -10.05 -6.49 48.83
C ASN A 372 -8.55 -6.17 48.96
N VAL A 373 -8.07 -5.02 48.47
CA VAL A 373 -6.69 -4.57 48.72
C VAL A 373 -6.52 -3.97 50.12
N MET A 374 -7.59 -3.51 50.78
CA MET A 374 -7.52 -2.99 52.16
C MET A 374 -7.54 -4.07 53.26
N ILE A 375 -7.85 -5.34 52.95
CA ILE A 375 -7.99 -6.40 53.98
C ILE A 375 -6.71 -7.26 54.11
N VAL A 376 -5.79 -7.21 53.15
CA VAL A 376 -4.54 -8.02 53.18
C VAL A 376 -3.38 -7.30 53.89
N GLY A 377 -3.61 -6.10 54.45
CA GLY A 377 -2.59 -5.26 55.08
C GLY A 377 -2.59 -5.21 56.62
N LYS A 378 -3.26 -6.13 57.32
CA LYS A 378 -3.23 -6.21 58.79
C LYS A 378 -3.28 -7.66 59.28
N ILE A 379 -2.16 -8.36 59.18
CA ILE A 379 -1.77 -9.39 60.16
C ILE A 379 -0.26 -9.22 60.38
N ILE A 380 0.08 -8.45 61.41
CA ILE A 380 1.26 -8.66 62.27
C ILE A 380 0.68 -8.90 63.66
#